data_AF-X5PQ50-F1
#
_entry.id   AF-X5PQ50-F1
#
_cell.length_a   1.000
_cell.length_b   1.000
_cell.length_c   1.000
_cell.angle_alpha   90.00
_cell.angle_beta   90.00
_cell.angle_gamma   90.00
#
_symmetry.space_group_name_H-M   'P 1'
#
loop_
_entity.id
_entity.type
_entity.pdbx_description
1 polymer ?
#
loop_
_entity_poly.entity_id
_entity_poly.type
_entity_poly.pdbx_seq_one_letter_code
_entity_poly.pdbx_strand_id
1 'polypeptide(L)' 'MTTIRGQLLHMLQIVAEALGSDFRERLIFVGGCATALFITDEVTLGDVRATDDVDLIVDLLRKARCWSEIIEPYTAIQLS' A
#
# COMPACT_ATOMS: atom_id res chain seq x y z
N MET A 1 -0.42 14.81 16.86
CA MET A 1 -1.01 13.46 16.70
C MET A 1 -1.22 13.22 15.22
N THR A 2 -0.66 12.15 14.66
CA THR A 2 -0.97 11.73 13.29
C THR A 2 -2.38 11.13 13.27
N THR A 3 -3.22 11.54 12.32
CA THR A 3 -4.56 10.97 12.14
C THR A 3 -4.46 9.57 11.53
N ILE A 4 -5.49 8.73 11.72
CA ILE A 4 -5.57 7.39 11.08
C ILE A 4 -5.36 7.51 9.57
N ARG A 5 -6.03 8.49 8.93
CA ARG A 5 -5.84 8.78 7.50
C ARG A 5 -4.39 9.12 7.15
N GLY A 6 -3.71 9.89 8.00
CA GLY A 6 -2.29 10.22 7.81
C GLY A 6 -1.38 9.00 7.90
N GLN A 7 -1.66 8.08 8.83
CA GLN A 7 -0.93 6.81 8.94
C GLN A 7 -1.13 5.92 7.72
N LEU A 8 -2.38 5.77 7.26
CA LEU A 8 -2.70 4.98 6.07
C LEU A 8 -2.06 5.57 4.81
N LEU A 9 -2.12 6.89 4.60
CA LEU A 9 -1.45 7.55 3.48
C LEU A 9 0.07 7.33 3.52
N HIS A 10 0.66 7.38 4.71
CA HIS A 10 2.10 7.15 4.86
C HIS A 10 2.49 5.71 4.49
N MET A 11 1.71 4.71 4.92
CA MET A 11 1.93 3.31 4.52
C MET A 11 1.85 3.12 3.00
N LEU A 12 0.83 3.71 2.36
CA LEU A 12 0.67 3.65 0.91
C LEU A 12 1.83 4.35 0.17
N GLN A 13 2.35 5.46 0.71
CA GLN A 13 3.52 6.16 0.16
C GLN A 13 4.77 5.30 0.19
N ILE A 14 5.07 4.64 1.32
CA ILE A 14 6.24 3.75 1.45
C ILE A 14 6.18 2.65 0.39
N VAL A 15 5.02 2.02 0.23
CA VAL A 15 4.83 0.95 -0.78
C VAL A 15 4.96 1.50 -2.20
N ALA A 16 4.35 2.64 -2.50
CA ALA A 16 4.44 3.27 -3.82
C ALA A 16 5.86 3.73 -4.17
N GLU A 17 6.66 4.14 -3.18
CA GLU A 17 8.07 4.48 -3.34
C GLU A 17 8.93 3.25 -3.61
N ALA A 18 8.74 2.18 -2.83
CA ALA A 18 9.47 0.91 -2.99
C ALA A 18 9.21 0.25 -4.35
N LEU A 19 7.99 0.35 -4.88
CA LEU A 19 7.62 -0.19 -6.19
C LEU A 19 8.24 0.60 -7.37
N GLY A 20 8.68 1.84 -7.16
CA GLY A 20 9.27 2.66 -8.23
C GLY A 20 8.27 3.13 -9.29
N SER A 21 8.74 3.98 -10.21
CA SER A 21 7.90 4.68 -11.20
C SER A 21 7.12 3.74 -12.13
N ASP A 22 7.77 2.67 -12.58
CA ASP A 22 7.25 1.80 -13.64
C ASP A 22 5.98 1.04 -13.19
N PHE A 23 5.93 0.68 -11.90
CA PHE A 23 4.80 -0.03 -11.31
C PHE A 23 3.71 0.93 -10.80
N ARG A 24 4.07 2.15 -10.38
CA ARG A 24 3.09 3.17 -9.94
C ARG A 24 2.07 3.53 -11.01
N GLU A 25 2.46 3.51 -12.29
CA GLU A 25 1.54 3.79 -13.41
C GLU A 25 0.57 2.64 -13.71
N ARG A 26 0.76 1.47 -13.07
CA ARG A 26 0.11 0.20 -13.44
C ARG A 26 -0.47 -0.54 -12.24
N LEU A 27 -0.57 0.13 -11.10
CA LEU A 27 -1.10 -0.45 -9.87
C LEU A 27 -2.38 0.25 -9.44
N ILE A 28 -3.18 -0.47 -8.68
CA ILE A 28 -4.28 0.09 -7.88
C ILE A 28 -4.20 -0.48 -6.46
N PHE A 29 -4.28 0.40 -5.47
CA PHE A 29 -4.42 0.01 -4.07
C PHE A 29 -5.85 -0.42 -3.79
N VAL A 30 -6.01 -1.51 -3.05
CA VAL A 30 -7.30 -2.08 -2.67
C VAL A 30 -7.31 -2.39 -1.16
N GLY A 31 -8.41 -2.95 -0.66
CA GLY A 31 -8.51 -3.36 0.74
C GLY A 31 -8.73 -2.21 1.73
N GLY A 32 -8.58 -2.53 3.01
CA GLY A 32 -8.95 -1.64 4.12
C GLY A 32 -8.16 -0.33 4.15
N CYS A 33 -6.87 -0.38 3.82
CA CYS A 33 -6.00 0.80 3.78
C CYS A 33 -6.45 1.80 2.71
N ALA A 34 -6.94 1.34 1.56
CA ALA A 34 -7.44 2.18 0.49
C ALA A 34 -8.87 2.67 0.78
N THR A 35 -9.78 1.79 1.19
CA THR A 35 -11.17 2.14 1.46
C THR A 35 -11.31 3.18 2.57
N ALA A 36 -10.51 3.07 3.64
CA ALA A 36 -10.57 4.00 4.78
C ALA A 36 -10.20 5.45 4.43
N LEU A 37 -9.48 5.68 3.33
CA LEU A 37 -9.20 7.05 2.85
C LEU A 37 -10.45 7.78 2.36
N PHE A 38 -11.45 7.03 1.89
CA PHE A 38 -12.69 7.56 1.31
C PHE A 38 -13.82 7.73 2.34
N ILE A 39 -13.63 7.26 3.57
CA ILE A 39 -14.57 7.49 4.67
C ILE A 39 -14.47 8.95 5.09
N THR A 40 -15.56 9.70 4.97
CA THR A 40 -15.59 11.14 5.24
C THR A 40 -16.14 11.49 6.62
N ASP A 41 -16.87 10.58 7.26
CA ASP A 41 -17.39 10.78 8.61
C ASP A 41 -16.42 10.25 9.68
N GLU A 42 -16.17 11.06 10.70
CA GLU A 42 -15.15 10.77 11.72
C GLU A 42 -15.56 9.63 12.66
N VAL A 43 -16.87 9.38 12.81
CA VAL A 43 -17.40 8.30 13.65
C VAL A 43 -17.07 6.94 13.04
N THR A 44 -17.42 6.73 11.77
CA THR A 44 -17.11 5.48 11.05
C THR A 44 -15.61 5.31 10.85
N LEU A 45 -14.86 6.41 10.69
CA LEU A 45 -13.40 6.35 10.61
C LEU A 45 -12.78 5.85 11.93
N GLY A 46 -13.38 6.17 13.07
CA GLY A 46 -12.96 5.67 14.39
C GLY A 46 -13.13 4.16 14.56
N ASP A 47 -14.07 3.55 13.83
CA ASP A 47 -14.33 2.11 13.83
C ASP A 47 -13.52 1.34 12.78
N VAL A 48 -12.76 2.05 11.92
CA VAL A 48 -11.82 1.40 11.00
C VAL A 48 -10.76 0.68 11.82
N ARG A 49 -10.73 -0.65 11.68
CA ARG A 49 -9.68 -1.46 12.28
C ARG A 49 -8.33 -1.05 11.70
N ALA A 50 -7.35 -0.88 12.58
CA ALA A 50 -5.96 -0.77 12.16
C ALA A 50 -5.59 -2.03 11.34
N THR A 51 -4.91 -1.81 10.22
CA THR A 51 -4.39 -2.85 9.34
C THR A 51 -2.92 -2.55 9.12
N ASP A 52 -2.08 -3.56 9.23
CA ASP A 52 -0.62 -3.41 9.13
C ASP A 52 -0.11 -3.76 7.72
N ASP A 53 -1.02 -4.12 6.81
CA ASP A 53 -0.77 -4.56 5.44
C ASP A 53 -1.34 -3.59 4.39
N VAL A 54 -0.82 -3.70 3.17
CA VAL A 54 -1.24 -2.94 1.99
C VAL A 54 -1.53 -3.91 0.86
N ASP A 55 -2.79 -3.95 0.42
CA ASP A 55 -3.20 -4.75 -0.73
C ASP A 55 -3.11 -3.92 -2.01
N LEU A 56 -2.58 -4.53 -3.07
CA LEU A 56 -2.51 -3.90 -4.38
C LEU A 56 -2.65 -4.91 -5.53
N ILE A 57 -3.18 -4.44 -6.65
CA ILE A 57 -3.26 -5.18 -7.91
C ILE A 57 -2.34 -4.48 -8.90
N VAL A 58 -1.45 -5.24 -9.55
CA VAL A 58 -0.48 -4.73 -10.54
C VAL A 58 -0.69 -5.40 -11.89
N ASP A 59 -0.67 -4.61 -12.97
CA ASP A 59 -0.57 -5.14 -14.32
C ASP A 59 0.88 -5.52 -14.68
N LEU A 60 1.15 -6.83 -14.78
CA LEU A 60 2.45 -7.41 -15.10
C LEU A 60 2.67 -7.72 -16.59
N LEU A 61 1.75 -7.35 -17.50
CA LEU A 61 1.67 -7.84 -18.88
C LEU A 61 2.84 -7.45 -19.81
N ARG A 62 3.91 -6.78 -19.32
CA ARG A 62 5.10 -6.47 -20.14
C ARG A 62 6.45 -7.03 -19.66
N LYS A 63 6.57 -7.57 -18.44
CA LYS A 63 7.79 -8.24 -17.99
C LYS A 63 7.45 -9.31 -16.95
N ALA A 64 7.11 -10.52 -17.42
CA ALA A 64 7.00 -11.72 -16.59
C ALA A 64 8.32 -12.13 -15.88
N ARG A 65 9.41 -11.33 -16.01
CA ARG A 65 10.73 -11.62 -15.44
C ARG A 65 11.02 -10.92 -14.09
N CYS A 66 10.19 -9.96 -13.65
CA CYS A 66 10.58 -9.02 -12.57
C CYS A 66 9.87 -9.27 -11.22
N TRP A 67 8.90 -10.18 -11.10
CA TRP A 67 8.22 -10.41 -9.81
C TRP A 67 9.18 -10.86 -8.69
N SER A 68 10.23 -11.63 -9.02
CA SER A 68 11.26 -12.03 -8.05
C SER A 68 12.15 -10.89 -7.58
N GLU A 69 12.43 -9.90 -8.43
CA GLU A 69 13.23 -8.70 -8.10
C GLU A 69 12.45 -7.76 -7.17
N ILE A 70 11.12 -7.85 -7.16
CA ILE A 70 10.23 -7.09 -6.27
C ILE A 70 10.18 -7.74 -4.88
N ILE A 71 10.17 -9.08 -4.76
CA ILE A 71 10.00 -9.78 -3.47
C ILE A 71 11.28 -9.72 -2.60
N GLU A 72 12.47 -9.82 -3.20
CA GLU A 72 13.73 -9.82 -2.45
C GLU A 72 13.91 -8.63 -1.47
N PRO A 73 13.60 -7.38 -1.85
CA PRO A 73 13.68 -6.26 -0.89
C PRO A 73 12.63 -6.31 0.24
N TYR A 74 11.48 -6.97 0.09
CA TYR A 74 10.50 -7.10 1.18
C TYR A 74 10.97 -8.05 2.30
N THR A 75 11.74 -9.10 1.97
CA THR A 75 12.37 -9.96 2.98
C THR A 75 13.38 -9.25 3.87
N ALA A 76 13.98 -8.16 3.39
CA ALA A 76 14.95 -7.39 4.17
C ALA A 76 14.29 -6.46 5.21
N ILE A 77 13.07 -5.99 4.97
CA ILE A 77 12.34 -5.07 5.86
C ILE A 77 11.73 -5.80 7.07
N GLN A 78 11.45 -7.10 6.96
CA GLN A 78 10.92 -7.93 8.06
C GLN A 78 11.99 -8.46 9.04
N LEU A 79 13.28 -8.19 8.79
CA LEU A 79 14.41 -8.68 9.60
C LEU A 79 15.22 -7.57 10.31
N SER A 80 14.76 -6.31 10.27
CA SER A 80 15.34 -5.17 11.00
C SER A 80 14.34 -4.55 11.96
#